data_AF-A0A1V6ECD4-F1
#
_entry.id   AF-A0A1V6ECD4-F1
#
_cell.length_a   1.000
_cell.length_b   1.000
_cell.length_c   1.000
_cell.angle_alpha   90.00
_cell.angle_beta   90.00
_cell.angle_gamma   90.00
#
_symmetry.space_group_name_H-M   'P 1'
#
loop_
_entity.id
_entity.type
_entity.pdbx_description
1 polymer ?
#
loop_
_entity_poly.entity_id
_entity_poly.type
_entity_poly.pdbx_seq_one_letter_code
_entity_poly.pdbx_strand_id
1 'polypeptide(L)'
;MFDREKDIFAFPASISGNNYEMKTQGLVVCKIDMQNNRFEVLDILSQDYFTNWSNYVERGMFIGNTLLTISKNAIYSYNYTTLQFIDNVLFD
;
A
#
# COMPACT_ATOMS: atom_id res chain seq x y z
N MET A 1 -4.95 1.43 -26.53
CA MET A 1 -6.07 0.90 -25.72
C MET A 1 -5.51 0.81 -24.30
N PHE A 2 -5.91 1.72 -23.41
CA PHE A 2 -5.32 1.81 -22.06
C PHE A 2 -5.77 0.59 -21.27
N ASP A 3 -4.81 -0.24 -20.85
CA ASP A 3 -5.07 -1.40 -20.02
C ASP A 3 -5.36 -0.90 -18.59
N ARG A 4 -6.65 -0.88 -18.23
CA ARG A 4 -7.20 -0.26 -16.99
C ARG A 4 -7.03 -1.16 -15.76
N GLU A 5 -6.14 -2.14 -15.82
CA GLU A 5 -5.97 -3.16 -14.77
C GLU A 5 -5.09 -2.72 -13.59
N LYS A 6 -5.02 -1.42 -13.30
CA LYS A 6 -5.44 -0.84 -12.01
C LYS A 6 -4.74 0.49 -11.80
N ASP A 7 -5.49 1.58 -11.95
CA ASP A 7 -5.12 2.92 -11.50
C ASP A 7 -5.13 3.01 -9.95
N ILE A 8 -4.56 2.01 -9.28
CA ILE A 8 -4.57 1.87 -7.82
C ILE A 8 -3.15 2.07 -7.32
N PHE A 9 -2.98 3.03 -6.42
CA PHE A 9 -1.72 3.30 -5.74
C PHE A 9 -1.99 3.41 -4.25
N ALA A 10 -0.96 3.15 -3.46
CA ALA A 10 -1.05 3.25 -2.01
C ALA A 10 0.06 4.15 -1.47
N PHE A 11 -0.26 4.98 -0.49
CA PHE A 11 0.72 5.82 0.18
C PHE A 11 0.60 5.64 1.68
N PRO A 12 1.70 5.82 2.42
CA PRO A 12 1.70 5.70 3.86
C PRO A 12 0.75 6.73 4.43
N ALA A 13 -0.10 6.27 5.33
CA ALA A 13 -0.89 7.15 6.18
C ALA A 13 -0.63 6.77 7.62
N SER A 14 -0.29 7.79 8.40
CA SER A 14 -0.36 7.70 9.85
C SER A 14 -1.82 7.84 10.25
N ILE A 15 -2.40 6.77 10.80
CA ILE A 15 -3.75 6.85 11.36
C ILE A 15 -3.61 7.41 12.77
N SER A 16 -3.81 8.72 12.91
CA SER A 16 -3.86 9.37 14.21
C SER A 16 -5.16 8.98 14.92
N GLY A 17 -5.07 8.49 16.15
CA GLY A 17 -6.24 8.39 17.02
C GLY A 17 -6.68 9.77 17.52
N ASN A 18 -7.76 9.80 18.30
CA ASN A 18 -8.11 11.00 19.07
C ASN A 18 -6.88 11.44 19.89
N ASN A 19 -6.49 12.71 19.76
CA ASN A 19 -5.33 13.38 20.39
C ASN A 19 -3.98 13.31 19.64
N TYR A 20 -3.96 13.05 18.32
CA TYR A 20 -2.72 13.05 17.51
C TYR A 20 -1.68 11.99 17.91
N GLU A 21 -2.02 11.07 18.83
CA GLU A 21 -1.22 9.89 19.08
C GLU A 21 -1.29 8.97 17.85
N MET A 22 -0.13 8.65 17.30
CA MET A 22 -0.01 7.76 16.15
C MET A 22 -0.34 6.33 16.61
N LYS A 23 -1.55 5.86 16.31
CA LYS A 23 -2.03 4.55 16.79
C LYS A 23 -1.62 3.39 15.88
N THR A 24 -1.42 3.66 14.60
CA THR A 24 -1.11 2.64 13.59
C THR A 24 -0.49 3.29 12.35
N GLN A 25 0.48 2.62 11.75
CA GLN A 25 0.95 2.91 10.41
C GLN A 25 0.25 1.97 9.42
N GLY A 26 -0.09 2.49 8.24
CA GLY A 26 -0.72 1.70 7.20
C GLY A 26 -0.59 2.33 5.84
N LEU A 27 -1.21 1.69 4.84
CA LEU A 27 -1.33 2.18 3.49
C LEU A 27 -2.79 2.55 3.21
N VAL A 28 -3.03 3.79 2.76
CA VAL A 28 -4.31 4.15 2.17
C VAL A 28 -4.30 3.73 0.72
N VAL A 29 -5.23 2.88 0.33
CA VAL A 29 -5.38 2.37 -1.02
C VAL A 29 -6.33 3.29 -1.77
N CYS A 30 -5.81 3.96 -2.79
CA CYS A 30 -6.58 4.90 -3.60
C CYS A 30 -6.67 4.43 -5.04
N LYS A 31 -7.83 4.62 -5.65
CA LYS A 31 -8.02 4.54 -7.09
C LYS A 31 -8.06 5.93 -7.69
N ILE A 32 -7.42 6.13 -8.84
CA ILE A 32 -7.56 7.34 -9.63
C ILE A 32 -8.84 7.23 -10.47
N ASP A 33 -9.85 8.01 -10.15
CA ASP A 33 -11.05 8.17 -10.96
C ASP A 33 -10.79 9.27 -12.01
N MET A 34 -10.27 8.83 -13.16
CA MET A 34 -9.94 9.70 -14.29
C MET A 34 -11.16 10.36 -14.94
N GLN A 35 -12.37 9.84 -14.72
CA GLN A 35 -13.59 10.45 -15.27
C GLN A 35 -13.99 11.69 -14.48
N ASN A 36 -13.82 11.63 -13.16
CA ASN A 36 -14.18 12.70 -12.24
C ASN A 36 -12.97 13.48 -11.70
N ASN A 37 -11.76 13.20 -12.19
CA ASN A 37 -10.49 13.79 -11.76
C ASN A 37 -10.31 13.80 -10.24
N ARG A 38 -10.58 12.67 -9.58
CA ARG A 38 -10.52 12.53 -8.12
C ARG A 38 -9.82 11.26 -7.70
N PHE A 39 -9.39 11.23 -6.45
CA PHE A 39 -8.98 10.01 -5.77
C PHE A 39 -10.17 9.41 -5.02
N GLU A 40 -10.38 8.12 -5.20
CA GLU A 40 -11.36 7.34 -4.46
C GLU A 40 -10.59 6.45 -3.47
N VAL A 41 -10.83 6.64 -2.17
CA VAL A 41 -10.28 5.76 -1.14
C VAL A 41 -11.05 4.45 -1.18
N LEU A 42 -10.34 3.35 -1.41
CA LEU A 42 -10.92 2.02 -1.46
C LEU A 42 -10.79 1.31 -0.12
N ASP A 43 -9.63 1.43 0.53
CA ASP A 43 -9.33 0.70 1.75
C ASP A 43 -8.17 1.33 2.54
N ILE A 44 -8.00 0.89 3.78
CA ILE A 44 -6.86 1.21 4.63
C ILE A 44 -6.25 -0.08 5.17
N LEU A 45 -5.05 -0.41 4.68
CA LEU A 45 -4.31 -1.60 5.11
C LEU A 45 -3.41 -1.21 6.29
N SER A 46 -3.81 -1.55 7.51
CA SER A 46 -2.95 -1.40 8.69
C SER A 46 -1.75 -2.36 8.62
N GLN A 47 -0.67 -2.01 9.32
CA GLN A 47 0.52 -2.85 9.46
C GLN A 47 0.18 -4.28 9.93
N ASP A 48 -0.85 -4.44 10.76
CA ASP A 48 -1.25 -5.74 11.34
C ASP A 48 -1.64 -6.78 10.28
N TYR A 49 -2.02 -6.35 9.07
CA TYR A 49 -2.36 -7.26 7.98
C TYR A 49 -1.14 -7.96 7.36
N PHE A 50 0.08 -7.54 7.69
CA PHE A 50 1.28 -7.95 6.99
C PHE A 50 2.29 -8.61 7.93
N THR A 51 2.66 -9.84 7.60
CA THR A 51 3.48 -10.69 8.46
C THR A 51 4.91 -10.17 8.63
N ASN A 52 5.45 -9.44 7.65
CA ASN A 52 6.86 -9.00 7.59
C ASN A 52 7.01 -7.51 7.30
N TRP A 53 6.01 -6.71 7.63
CA TRP A 53 6.02 -5.29 7.33
C TRP A 53 7.00 -4.54 8.23
N SER A 54 8.01 -3.93 7.60
CA SER A 54 8.94 -3.06 8.30
C SER A 54 8.24 -1.77 8.75
N ASN A 55 8.63 -1.22 9.89
CA ASN A 55 8.01 -0.01 10.49
C ASN A 55 8.16 1.28 9.64
N TYR A 56 8.63 1.19 8.39
CA TYR A 56 8.89 2.32 7.51
C TYR A 56 8.59 1.96 6.04
N VAL A 57 7.36 1.53 5.76
CA VAL A 57 6.87 1.52 4.37
C VAL A 57 6.65 2.96 3.93
N GLU A 58 7.36 3.35 2.88
CA GLU A 58 7.34 4.70 2.33
C GLU A 58 6.28 4.85 1.24
N ARG A 59 5.98 3.78 0.49
CA ARG A 59 5.01 3.76 -0.62
C ARG A 59 4.48 2.34 -0.87
N GLY A 60 3.31 2.24 -1.48
CA GLY A 60 2.76 0.98 -2.01
C GLY A 60 2.28 1.14 -3.46
N MET A 61 2.46 0.11 -4.27
CA MET A 61 2.02 0.10 -5.67
C MET A 61 1.39 -1.24 -6.00
N PHE A 62 0.27 -1.22 -6.73
CA PHE A 62 -0.37 -2.44 -7.20
C PHE A 62 -0.01 -2.70 -8.66
N ILE A 63 0.45 -3.91 -8.95
CA ILE A 63 0.69 -4.38 -10.31
C ILE A 63 0.00 -5.72 -10.47
N GLY A 64 -1.04 -5.79 -11.30
CA GLY A 64 -1.83 -7.01 -11.47
C GLY A 64 -2.46 -7.47 -10.15
N ASN A 65 -2.08 -8.65 -9.65
CA ASN A 65 -2.55 -9.19 -8.36
C ASN A 65 -1.52 -9.07 -7.22
N THR A 66 -0.49 -8.26 -7.40
CA THR A 66 0.60 -8.07 -6.44
C THR A 66 0.56 -6.66 -5.85
N LEU A 67 0.59 -6.56 -4.52
CA LEU A 67 0.91 -5.33 -3.80
C LEU A 67 2.42 -5.30 -3.55
N LEU A 68 3.09 -4.30 -4.08
CA LEU A 68 4.48 -3.99 -3.80
C LEU A 68 4.52 -2.92 -2.72
N THR A 69 5.23 -3.17 -1.61
CA THR A 69 5.54 -2.14 -0.62
C THR A 69 7.01 -1.78 -0.70
N ILE A 70 7.29 -0.48 -0.75
CA ILE A 70 8.64 0.07 -0.89
C ILE A 70 9.03 0.64 0.47
N SER A 71 10.14 0.16 0.99
CA SER A 71 10.83 0.69 2.16
C SER A 71 12.24 1.12 1.78
N LYS A 72 12.93 1.79 2.71
CA LYS A 72 14.25 2.39 2.48
C LYS A 72 15.28 1.48 1.78
N ASN A 73 15.27 0.18 2.08
CA ASN A 73 16.27 -0.80 1.60
C ASN A 73 15.64 -2.09 1.05
N ALA A 74 14.32 -2.11 0.85
CA ALA A 74 13.64 -3.32 0.40
C ALA A 74 12.32 -3.01 -0.33
N ILE A 75 12.04 -3.78 -1.36
CA ILE A 75 10.72 -3.93 -1.96
C ILE A 75 10.17 -5.28 -1.54
N TYR A 76 9.00 -5.29 -0.91
CA TYR A 76 8.30 -6.51 -0.53
C TYR A 76 7.07 -6.71 -1.41
N SER A 77 6.87 -7.94 -1.89
CA SER A 77 5.72 -8.31 -2.70
C SER A 77 4.74 -9.13 -1.87
N TYR A 78 3.46 -8.80 -1.98
CA TYR A 78 2.36 -9.50 -1.33
C TYR A 78 1.29 -9.85 -2.35
N ASN A 79 0.62 -10.99 -2.17
CA ASN A 79 -0.61 -11.26 -2.90
C ASN A 79 -1.67 -10.27 -2.45
N TYR A 80 -2.32 -9.56 -3.38
CA TYR A 80 -3.30 -8.55 -3.02
C TYR A 80 -4.50 -9.11 -2.26
N THR A 81 -5.01 -10.27 -2.68
CA THR A 81 -6.23 -10.85 -2.11
C THR A 81 -6.00 -11.46 -0.74
N THR A 82 -4.86 -12.15 -0.55
CA THR A 82 -4.58 -12.86 0.69
C THR A 82 -3.64 -12.11 1.63
N LEU A 83 -3.00 -11.04 1.15
CA LEU A 83 -1.93 -10.29 1.82
C LEU A 83 -0.75 -11.16 2.27
N GLN A 84 -0.63 -12.37 1.72
CA GLN A 84 0.48 -13.27 1.99
C GLN A 84 1.73 -12.78 1.29
N PHE A 85 2.85 -12.83 2.01
CA PHE A 85 4.18 -12.54 1.48
C PHE A 85 4.51 -13.49 0.31
N ILE A 86 5.03 -12.92 -0.77
CA ILE A 86 5.48 -13.66 -1.95
C ILE A 86 7.02 -13.72 -1.95
N ASP A 87 7.65 -12.55 -2.07
CA ASP A 87 9.09 -12.40 -2.13
C ASP A 87 9.51 -10.97 -1.75
N ASN A 88 10.83 -10.73 -1.71
CA ASN A 88 11.39 -9.40 -1.55
C ASN A 88 12.68 -9.23 -2.34
N VAL A 89 12.95 -7.99 -2.71
CA VAL A 89 14.24 -7.54 -3.23
C VAL A 89 14.86 -6.61 -2.20
N LEU A 90 16.06 -6.95 -1.74
CA LEU A 90 16.87 -6.09 -0.88
C LEU A 90 17.84 -5.27 -1.73
N PHE A 91 18.06 -4.03 -1.36
CA PHE A 91 19.02 -3.14 -2.02
C PHE A 91 19.68 -2.21 -1.01
N ASP A 92 20.91 -1.81 -1.32
CA ASP A 92 21.78 -0.98 -0.47
C ASP A 92 21.51 0.52 -0.62
#